data_AF-A0A953M5E5-F1
#
_entry.id   AF-A0A953M5E5-F1
#
_cell.length_a   1.000
_cell.length_b   1.000
_cell.length_c   1.000
_cell.angle_alpha   90.00
_cell.angle_beta   90.00
_cell.angle_gamma   90.00
#
_symmetry.space_group_name_H-M   'P 1'
#
loop_
_entity.id
_entity.type
_entity.pdbx_description
1 polymer ?
#
loop_
_entity_poly.entity_id
_entity_poly.type
_entity_poly.pdbx_seq_one_letter_code
_entity_poly.pdbx_strand_id
1 'polypeptide(L)' 'MAQTSTIEWTEATWNPVVGCRKVSSGCANCYAERMAKRLAAMARADVETGRNPGKKAAYLHVINGRGRWNGDV' A
#
# COMPACT_ATOMS: atom_id res chain seq x y z
N MET A 1 2.91 -8.27 5.65
CA MET A 1 4.02 -9.23 5.79
C MET A 1 3.80 -10.12 6.98
N ALA A 2 4.10 -11.40 6.84
CA ALA A 2 3.93 -12.43 7.84
C ALA A 2 5.19 -13.30 7.85
N GLN A 3 5.78 -13.52 9.03
CA GLN A 3 6.95 -14.40 9.20
C GLN A 3 6.56 -15.88 9.14
N THR A 4 5.30 -16.19 9.41
CA THR A 4 4.70 -17.51 9.22
C THR A 4 3.56 -17.35 8.23
N SER A 5 3.80 -17.78 7.00
CA SER A 5 2.89 -17.66 5.88
C SER A 5 1.94 -18.86 5.84
N THR A 6 0.68 -18.61 5.49
CA THR A 6 -0.34 -19.65 5.26
C THR A 6 -0.41 -20.06 3.79
N ILE A 7 0.55 -19.60 2.98
CA ILE A 7 0.64 -19.93 1.56
C ILE A 7 1.52 -21.17 1.46
N GLU A 8 0.95 -22.28 1.00
CA GLU A 8 1.55 -23.63 1.05
C GLU A 8 3.00 -23.73 0.53
N TRP A 9 3.38 -22.90 -0.45
CA TRP A 9 4.70 -22.95 -1.09
C TRP A 9 5.74 -22.00 -0.52
N THR A 10 5.41 -21.18 0.50
CA THR A 10 6.36 -20.23 1.09
C THR A 10 6.16 -20.04 2.59
N GLU A 11 7.25 -20.02 3.35
CA GLU A 11 7.25 -19.90 4.81
C GLU A 11 7.01 -18.46 5.29
N ALA A 12 7.34 -17.45 4.50
CA ALA A 12 7.22 -16.04 4.89
C ALA A 12 6.90 -15.14 3.69
N THR A 13 6.14 -14.07 3.96
CA THR A 13 5.85 -13.04 2.96
C THR A 13 6.42 -11.70 3.39
N TRP A 14 7.20 -11.10 2.50
CA TRP A 14 7.81 -9.80 2.71
C TRP A 14 7.42 -8.83 1.60
N ASN A 15 6.92 -7.66 1.99
CA ASN A 15 6.74 -6.52 1.10
C ASN A 15 7.70 -5.40 1.53
N PRO A 16 8.92 -5.35 1.00
CA PRO A 16 9.97 -4.43 1.46
C PRO A 16 9.70 -2.97 1.12
N VAL A 17 8.84 -2.72 0.13
CA VAL A 17 8.70 -1.41 -0.51
C VAL A 17 7.22 -1.07 -0.70
N VAL A 18 6.90 0.22 -0.57
CA VAL A 18 5.58 0.74 -0.90
C VAL A 18 5.76 2.09 -1.59
N GLY A 19 5.06 2.31 -2.70
CA GLY A 19 5.28 3.53 -3.49
C GLY A 19 6.11 3.29 -4.74
N CYS A 20 6.06 4.25 -5.66
CA CYS A 20 6.69 4.15 -6.96
C CYS A 20 6.71 5.52 -7.66
N ARG A 21 7.81 5.83 -8.35
CA ARG A 21 7.87 6.93 -9.32
C ARG A 21 7.36 6.47 -10.69
N LYS A 22 6.44 7.21 -11.29
CA LYS A 22 5.93 6.90 -12.64
C LYS A 22 6.98 7.26 -13.69
N VAL A 23 7.41 6.28 -14.48
CA VAL A 23 8.50 6.45 -15.46
C VAL A 23 8.04 6.41 -16.91
N SER A 24 6.86 5.87 -17.21
CA SER A 24 6.33 5.77 -18.58
C SER A 24 4.80 5.73 -18.64
N SER A 25 4.25 5.77 -19.85
CA SER A 25 2.82 5.60 -20.12
C SER A 25 2.26 4.27 -19.61
N GLY A 26 3.09 3.24 -19.45
CA GLY A 26 2.70 1.95 -18.87
C GLY A 26 2.21 2.04 -17.42
N CYS A 27 2.55 3.12 -16.70
CA CYS A 27 2.10 3.32 -15.32
C CYS A 27 0.61 3.72 -15.21
N ALA A 28 -0.10 3.95 -16.31
CA ALA A 28 -1.48 4.44 -16.30
C ALA A 28 -2.46 3.50 -15.57
N ASN A 29 -2.26 2.18 -15.67
CA ASN A 29 -3.15 1.15 -15.11
C ASN A 29 -2.48 0.29 -14.01
N CYS A 30 -1.56 0.89 -13.24
CA CYS A 30 -0.82 0.19 -12.20
C CYS A 30 -1.75 -0.45 -11.14
N TYR A 31 -1.71 -1.78 -11.01
CA TYR A 31 -2.50 -2.49 -10.00
C TYR A 31 -2.13 -2.07 -8.58
N ALA A 32 -0.84 -1.82 -8.33
CA ALA A 32 -0.34 -1.45 -7.01
C ALA A 32 -0.89 -0.08 -6.55
N GLU A 33 -1.07 0.87 -7.48
CA GLU A 33 -1.69 2.18 -7.17
C GLU A 33 -3.14 2.01 -6.71
N ARG A 34 -3.90 1.16 -7.41
CA ARG A 34 -5.30 0.85 -7.03
C ARG A 34 -5.38 0.22 -5.65
N MET A 35 -4.49 -0.72 -5.36
CA MET A 35 -4.41 -1.35 -4.04
C MET A 35 -4.03 -0.33 -2.96
N ALA A 36 -3.04 0.53 -3.24
CA ALA A 36 -2.59 1.55 -2.31
C ALA A 36 -3.70 2.56 -1.96
N LYS A 37 -4.47 3.00 -2.96
CA LYS A 37 -5.64 3.85 -2.74
C LYS A 37 -6.63 3.21 -1.77
N ARG A 38 -6.93 1.92 -1.92
CA ARG A 38 -7.81 1.16 -1.02
C ARG A 38 -7.22 1.08 0.39
N LEU A 39 -5.95 0.69 0.52
CA LEU A 39 -5.32 0.49 1.83
C LEU A 39 -5.16 1.79 2.61
N ALA A 40 -4.83 2.89 1.93
CA ALA A 40 -4.77 4.20 2.54
C ALA A 40 -6.15 4.68 3.01
N ALA A 41 -7.22 4.44 2.23
CA ALA A 41 -8.58 4.76 2.66
C ALA A 41 -8.98 3.97 3.92
N MET A 42 -8.67 2.66 3.95
CA MET A 42 -8.89 1.83 5.14
C MET A 42 -8.06 2.33 6.35
N ALA A 43 -6.81 2.73 6.14
CA ALA A 43 -5.97 3.29 7.20
C ALA A 43 -6.52 4.61 7.75
N ARG A 44 -7.05 5.49 6.89
CA ARG A 44 -7.71 6.74 7.31
C ARG A 44 -8.95 6.45 8.16
N ALA A 45 -9.79 5.51 7.73
CA ALA A 45 -10.98 5.12 8.49
C ALA A 45 -10.62 4.52 9.86
N ASP A 46 -9.57 3.70 9.94
CA ASP A 46 -9.08 3.19 11.23
C ASP A 46 -8.65 4.36 12.14
N VAL A 47 -7.85 5.30 11.63
CA VAL A 47 -7.40 6.47 12.40
C VAL A 47 -8.58 7.33 12.88
N GLU A 48 -9.54 7.61 12.01
CA GLU A 48 -10.74 8.39 12.32
C GLU A 48 -11.60 7.73 13.40
N THR A 49 -11.66 6.40 13.41
CA THR A 49 -12.41 5.61 14.41
C THR A 49 -11.60 5.27 15.66
N GLY A 50 -10.37 5.81 15.80
CA GLY A 50 -9.48 5.56 16.94
C GLY A 50 -8.85 4.16 16.96
N ARG A 51 -8.93 3.41 15.86
CA ARG A 51 -8.29 2.10 15.69
C ARG A 51 -6.86 2.25 15.20
N ASN A 52 -6.00 1.29 15.54
CA ASN A 52 -4.64 1.25 15.00
C ASN A 52 -4.67 0.76 13.53
N PRO A 53 -4.22 1.56 12.55
CA PRO A 53 -4.21 1.18 11.13
C PRO A 53 -3.24 0.03 10.80
N GLY A 54 -2.25 -0.23 11.68
CA GLY A 54 -1.25 -1.27 11.52
C GLY A 54 -0.42 -1.07 10.25
N LYS A 55 -0.15 -2.18 9.54
CA LYS A 55 0.66 -2.19 8.30
C LYS A 55 0.07 -1.31 7.17
N LYS A 56 -1.21 -0.94 7.26
CA LYS A 56 -1.87 -0.08 6.27
C LYS A 56 -1.41 1.39 6.38
N ALA A 57 -0.87 1.79 7.53
CA ALA A 57 -0.35 3.15 7.74
C ALA A 57 0.76 3.52 6.74
N ALA A 58 1.54 2.53 6.31
CA ALA A 58 2.59 2.70 5.31
C ALA A 58 2.06 3.23 3.95
N TYR A 59 0.76 3.11 3.68
CA TYR A 59 0.17 3.61 2.43
C TYR A 59 -0.29 5.08 2.52
N LEU A 60 -0.32 5.68 3.71
CA LEU A 60 -0.84 7.04 3.90
C LEU A 60 0.06 8.11 3.28
N HIS A 61 1.37 7.87 3.20
CA HIS A 61 2.39 8.84 2.79
C HIS A 61 2.91 8.65 1.35
N VAL A 62 2.39 7.67 0.62
CA VAL A 62 2.81 7.33 -0.76
C VAL A 62 1.75 7.65 -1.80
N ILE A 63 0.55 8.06 -1.37
CA ILE A 63 -0.52 8.49 -2.27
C ILE A 63 -0.84 9.97 -2.08
N ASN A 64 -1.12 10.65 -3.20
CA ASN A 64 -1.60 12.03 -3.18
C ASN A 64 -3.11 12.12 -2.94
N GLY A 65 -3.64 13.35 -2.87
CA GLY A 65 -5.07 13.61 -2.67
C GLY A 65 -6.00 13.06 -3.75
N ARG A 66 -5.47 12.72 -4.94
CA ARG A 66 -6.22 12.07 -6.03
C ARG A 66 -6.17 10.54 -5.96
N GLY A 67 -5.49 9.97 -4.95
CA GLY A 67 -5.30 8.53 -4.80
C GLY A 67 -4.35 7.92 -5.81
N ARG A 68 -3.37 8.69 -6.31
CA ARG A 68 -2.28 8.21 -7.17
C ARG A 68 -0.95 8.26 -6.43
N TRP A 69 0.04 7.48 -6.88
CA TRP A 69 1.40 7.55 -6.37
C TRP A 69 1.93 8.99 -6.39
N ASN A 70 2.54 9.42 -5.29
CA ASN A 70 3.17 10.74 -5.18
C ASN A 70 4.64 10.74 -5.61
N GLY A 71 5.26 9.57 -5.79
CA GLY A 71 6.65 9.42 -6.19
C GLY A 71 7.59 9.00 -5.06
N ASP A 72 7.10 8.97 -3.82
CA ASP A 72 7.82 8.48 -2.65
C ASP A 72 7.80 6.94 -2.61
N VAL A 73 8.81 6.35 -1.97
CA VAL A 73 9.09 4.90 -1.91
C VAL A 73 9.58 4.52 -0.51
#